data_AF-A0A371FBG1-F1
#
_entry.id   AF-A0A371FBG1-F1
#
_cell.length_a   1.000
_cell.length_b   1.000
_cell.length_c   1.000
_cell.angle_alpha   90.00
_cell.angle_beta   90.00
_cell.angle_gamma   90.00
#
_symmetry.space_group_name_H-M   'P 1'
#
loop_
_entity.id
_entity.type
_entity.pdbx_description
1 polymer ?
#
loop_
_entity_poly.entity_id
_entity_poly.type
_entity_poly.pdbx_seq_one_letter_code
_entity_poly.pdbx_strand_id
1 'polypeptide(L)'
;MAKGEKETFKEYAQHWRELAARIQPPLSDKEMVTMFIDTLHPPFYEKMVGNVSSDFANLLFIGERVEVGMKKGKIALEATTSHTNEFYDNEEEEGT
;
A
#
# COMPACT_ATOMS: atom_id res chain seq x y z
N MET A 1 -11.66 -7.24 2.46
CA MET A 1 -12.10 -5.84 2.25
C MET A 1 -10.96 -5.07 1.61
N ALA A 2 -11.21 -4.21 0.64
CA ALA A 2 -10.14 -3.40 0.03
C ALA A 2 -10.38 -1.92 0.36
N LYS A 3 -9.30 -1.18 0.59
CA LYS A 3 -9.38 0.28 0.84
C LYS A 3 -9.91 0.99 -0.41
N GLY A 4 -10.89 1.87 -0.24
CA GLY A 4 -11.38 2.71 -1.34
C GLY A 4 -10.37 3.78 -1.78
N GLU A 5 -10.46 4.24 -3.03
CA GLU A 5 -9.57 5.29 -3.57
C GLU A 5 -9.69 6.62 -2.80
N LYS A 6 -10.91 6.99 -2.39
CA LYS A 6 -11.21 8.23 -1.67
C LYS A 6 -11.16 8.11 -0.15
N GLU A 7 -11.17 6.89 0.37
CA GLU A 7 -11.09 6.60 1.81
C GLU A 7 -9.67 6.85 2.30
N THR A 8 -9.51 7.46 3.47
CA THR A 8 -8.19 7.57 4.11
C THR A 8 -7.78 6.24 4.72
N PHE A 9 -6.47 6.01 4.84
CA PHE A 9 -5.94 4.81 5.49
C PHE A 9 -6.52 4.61 6.91
N LYS A 10 -6.71 5.70 7.66
CA LYS A 10 -7.25 5.67 9.02
C LYS A 10 -8.70 5.21 9.07
N GLU A 11 -9.56 5.73 8.19
CA GLU A 11 -10.97 5.32 8.09
C GLU A 11 -11.07 3.84 7.74
N TYR A 12 -10.29 3.40 6.75
CA TYR A 12 -10.21 2.00 6.36
C TYR A 12 -9.78 1.10 7.52
N ALA A 13 -8.71 1.46 8.24
CA ALA A 13 -8.21 0.72 9.37
C ALA A 13 -9.24 0.61 10.50
N GLN A 14 -10.01 1.65 10.72
CA GLN A 14 -11.08 1.64 11.71
C GLN A 14 -12.19 0.65 11.30
N HIS A 15 -12.71 0.75 10.07
CA HIS A 15 -13.72 -0.19 9.56
C HIS A 15 -13.22 -1.64 9.60
N TRP A 16 -11.95 -1.87 9.26
CA TRP A 16 -11.34 -3.19 9.31
C TRP A 16 -11.30 -3.74 10.73
N ARG A 17 -10.87 -2.91 11.70
CA ARG A 17 -10.81 -3.30 13.12
C ARG A 17 -12.20 -3.62 13.68
N GLU A 18 -13.22 -2.86 13.31
CA GLU A 18 -14.61 -3.11 13.72
C GLU A 18 -15.14 -4.46 13.20
N LEU A 19 -14.70 -4.89 12.02
CA LEU A 19 -15.01 -6.22 11.49
C LEU A 19 -14.20 -7.32 12.18
N ALA A 20 -12.90 -7.10 12.36
CA ALA A 20 -12.01 -8.06 13.05
C ALA A 20 -12.43 -8.31 14.50
N ALA A 21 -12.97 -7.30 15.19
CA ALA A 21 -13.49 -7.40 16.55
C ALA A 21 -14.68 -8.37 16.69
N ARG A 22 -15.32 -8.80 15.58
CA ARG A 22 -16.42 -9.77 15.59
C ARG A 22 -15.94 -11.23 15.59
N ILE A 23 -14.65 -11.47 15.35
CA ILE A 23 -14.07 -12.82 15.28
C ILE A 23 -13.92 -13.39 16.69
N GLN A 24 -14.29 -14.67 16.86
CA GLN A 24 -14.08 -15.42 18.11
C GLN A 24 -13.31 -16.73 17.87
N PRO A 25 -12.27 -17.02 18.68
CA PRO A 25 -11.72 -16.16 19.73
C PRO A 25 -11.10 -14.86 19.18
N PRO A 26 -10.92 -13.81 20.01
CA PRO A 26 -10.29 -12.56 19.57
C PRO A 26 -8.90 -12.80 18.99
N LEU A 27 -8.57 -12.08 17.92
CA LEU A 27 -7.27 -12.15 17.28
C LEU A 27 -6.18 -11.55 18.17
N SER A 28 -5.00 -12.17 18.16
CA SER A 28 -3.79 -11.58 18.70
C SER A 28 -3.32 -10.41 17.81
N ASP A 29 -2.50 -9.51 18.35
CA ASP A 29 -1.97 -8.38 17.55
C ASP A 29 -1.18 -8.86 16.33
N LYS A 30 -0.48 -9.99 16.42
CA LYS A 30 0.24 -10.57 15.27
C LYS A 30 -0.72 -11.03 14.18
N GLU A 31 -1.82 -11.67 14.54
CA GLU A 31 -2.85 -12.08 13.59
C GLU A 31 -3.54 -10.85 12.98
N MET A 32 -3.84 -9.84 13.80
CA MET A 32 -4.38 -8.56 13.35
C MET A 32 -3.49 -7.90 12.30
N VAL A 33 -2.18 -7.84 12.57
CA VAL A 33 -1.19 -7.26 11.64
C VAL A 33 -1.17 -8.02 10.32
N THR A 34 -0.99 -9.35 10.37
CA THR A 34 -0.90 -10.19 9.15
C THR A 34 -2.15 -10.05 8.30
N MET A 35 -3.32 -10.27 8.92
CA MET A 35 -4.59 -10.22 8.18
C MET A 35 -4.90 -8.81 7.64
N PHE A 36 -4.50 -7.75 8.36
CA PHE A 36 -4.71 -6.38 7.87
C PHE A 36 -3.82 -6.07 6.67
N ILE A 37 -2.54 -6.43 6.72
CA ILE A 37 -1.61 -6.16 5.61
C ILE A 37 -2.06 -6.86 4.33
N ASP A 38 -2.54 -8.11 4.44
CA ASP A 38 -3.05 -8.89 3.30
C ASP A 38 -4.27 -8.25 2.62
N THR A 39 -4.93 -7.30 3.28
CA THR A 39 -6.07 -6.57 2.70
C THR A 39 -5.70 -5.27 1.97
N LEU A 40 -4.42 -4.87 2.00
CA LEU A 40 -3.92 -3.65 1.36
C LEU A 40 -3.61 -3.89 -0.12
N HIS A 41 -3.77 -2.85 -0.94
CA HIS A 41 -3.41 -2.92 -2.36
C HIS A 41 -1.88 -3.05 -2.54
N PRO A 42 -1.36 -3.73 -3.59
CA PRO A 42 0.05 -4.11 -3.68
C PRO A 42 1.09 -3.00 -3.44
N PRO A 43 0.96 -1.79 -4.00
CA PRO A 43 1.93 -0.71 -3.75
C PRO A 43 1.98 -0.28 -2.28
N PHE A 44 0.90 -0.46 -1.53
CA PHE A 44 0.86 -0.15 -0.10
C PHE A 44 1.35 -1.35 0.72
N TYR A 45 0.97 -2.57 0.33
CA TYR A 45 1.49 -3.82 0.92
C TYR A 45 3.02 -3.84 0.92
N GLU A 46 3.66 -3.55 -0.22
CA GLU A 46 5.12 -3.59 -0.34
C GLU A 46 5.83 -2.62 0.61
N LYS A 47 5.28 -1.43 0.80
CA LYS A 47 5.86 -0.44 1.73
C LYS A 47 5.60 -0.82 3.18
N MET A 48 4.50 -1.50 3.47
CA MET A 48 4.13 -1.93 4.82
C MET A 48 4.85 -3.21 5.26
N VAL A 49 5.01 -4.19 4.37
CA VAL A 49 5.61 -5.49 4.71
C VAL A 49 7.07 -5.35 5.17
N GLY A 50 7.81 -4.40 4.58
CA GLY A 50 9.17 -4.06 5.03
C GLY A 50 9.24 -3.35 6.39
N ASN A 51 8.11 -2.90 6.93
CA ASN A 51 7.99 -2.18 8.21
C ASN A 51 7.07 -2.91 9.20
N VAL A 52 6.84 -4.22 9.01
CA VAL A 52 5.95 -5.02 9.86
C VAL A 52 6.37 -4.94 11.33
N SER A 53 5.40 -4.53 12.17
CA SER A 53 5.50 -4.58 13.63
C SER A 53 4.60 -5.70 14.16
N SER A 54 4.93 -6.27 15.33
CA SER A 54 4.02 -7.20 16.02
C SER A 54 2.86 -6.51 16.74
N ASP A 55 2.87 -5.18 16.82
CA ASP A 55 1.84 -4.36 17.46
C ASP A 55 0.99 -3.66 16.41
N PHE A 56 -0.32 -3.86 16.50
CA PHE A 56 -1.26 -3.33 15.51
C PHE A 56 -1.37 -1.80 15.59
N ALA A 57 -1.21 -1.18 16.76
CA ALA A 57 -1.26 0.28 16.87
C ALA A 57 -0.07 0.95 16.16
N ASN A 58 1.13 0.41 16.33
CA ASN A 58 2.33 0.83 15.61
C ASN A 58 2.18 0.65 14.09
N LEU A 59 1.56 -0.43 13.66
CA LEU A 59 1.25 -0.64 12.24
C LEU A 59 0.36 0.50 11.68
N LEU A 60 -0.66 0.93 12.42
CA LEU A 60 -1.53 2.02 11.98
C LEU A 60 -0.76 3.34 11.84
N PHE A 61 0.12 3.65 12.79
CA PHE A 61 0.96 4.85 12.73
C PHE A 61 1.90 4.83 11.51
N ILE A 62 2.50 3.68 11.21
CA ILE A 62 3.35 3.50 10.03
C ILE A 62 2.52 3.67 8.75
N GLY A 63 1.32 3.08 8.69
CA GLY A 63 0.44 3.20 7.53
C GLY A 63 0.00 4.64 7.25
N GLU A 64 -0.35 5.42 8.27
CA GLU A 64 -0.63 6.85 8.11
C GLU A 64 0.59 7.62 7.55
N ARG A 65 1.79 7.31 8.03
CA ARG A 65 3.05 7.90 7.53
C ARG A 65 3.31 7.53 6.07
N VAL A 66 3.06 6.28 5.69
CA VAL A 66 3.20 5.80 4.31
C VAL A 66 2.22 6.53 3.40
N GLU A 67 0.93 6.63 3.78
CA GLU A 67 -0.07 7.34 2.98
C GLU A 67 0.31 8.81 2.75
N VAL A 68 0.76 9.50 3.81
CA VAL A 68 1.23 10.89 3.70
C VAL A 68 2.49 10.99 2.82
N GLY A 69 3.41 10.04 2.93
CA GLY A 69 4.61 9.97 2.09
C GLY A 69 4.28 9.79 0.61
N MET A 70 3.34 8.91 0.29
CA MET A 70 2.86 8.68 -1.08
C MET A 70 2.14 9.91 -1.64
N LYS A 71 1.22 10.52 -0.87
CA LYS A 71 0.52 11.76 -1.25
C LYS A 71 1.47 12.93 -1.51
N LYS A 72 2.61 12.97 -0.81
CA LYS A 72 3.65 14.00 -0.97
C LYS A 72 4.72 13.66 -2.01
N GLY A 73 4.61 12.53 -2.72
CA GLY A 73 5.60 12.07 -3.68
C GLY A 73 6.95 11.67 -3.07
N LYS A 74 7.03 11.51 -1.74
CA LYS A 74 8.24 11.06 -1.02
C LYS A 74 8.42 9.55 -1.08
N ILE A 75 7.35 8.82 -1.36
CA ILE A 75 7.32 7.37 -1.54
C ILE A 75 6.73 7.13 -2.92
N ALA A 76 7.49 6.47 -3.79
CA ALA A 76 7.02 6.11 -5.12
C ALA A 76 5.89 5.08 -5.02
N LEU A 77 4.80 5.36 -5.74
CA LEU A 77 3.79 4.37 -6.10
C LEU A 77 4.34 3.75 -7.38
N GLU A 78 5.12 2.68 -7.24
CA GLU A 78 5.64 1.94 -8.39
C GLU A 78 4.41 1.40 -9.13
N ALA A 79 3.93 2.13 -10.15
CA ALA A 79 3.13 1.51 -11.17
C ALA A 79 4.07 0.51 -11.82
N THR A 80 3.67 -0.75 -11.93
CA THR A 80 4.33 -1.76 -12.75
C THR A 80 4.33 -1.25 -14.20
N THR A 81 5.24 -0.35 -14.53
CA THR A 81 5.55 -0.03 -15.91
C THR A 81 6.40 -1.19 -16.38
N SER A 82 5.75 -2.14 -17.04
CA SER A 82 6.41 -3.01 -18.01
C SER A 82 7.21 -2.10 -18.94
N HIS A 83 8.51 -1.94 -18.71
CA HIS A 83 9.41 -1.33 -19.68
C HIS A 83 9.61 -2.35 -20.80
N THR A 84 8.65 -2.40 -21.73
CA THR A 84 8.98 -2.82 -23.09
C THR A 84 9.85 -1.68 -23.64
N ASN A 85 11.17 -1.86 -23.58
CA ASN A 85 12.10 -1.03 -24.34
C ASN A 85 11.85 -1.34 -25.83
N GLU A 86 10.89 -0.66 -26.42
CA GLU A 86 10.71 -0.60 -27.85
C GLU A 86 11.66 0.50 -28.35
N PHE A 87 12.84 0.06 -28.79
CA PHE A 87 13.84 0.90 -29.43
C PHE A 87 13.36 1.18 -30.86
N TYR A 88 12.75 2.34 -31.08
CA TYR A 88 12.61 2.92 -32.41
C TYR A 88 13.25 4.30 -32.41
N ASP A 89 14.52 4.31 -32.81
CA ASP A 89 15.20 5.52 -33.27
C ASP A 89 14.73 5.79 -34.69
N ASN A 90 13.89 6.81 -34.86
CA ASN A 90 13.58 7.42 -36.14
C ASN A 90 14.40 8.71 -36.24
N GLU A 91 15.44 8.71 -37.05
CA GLU A 91 15.93 9.92 -37.69
C GLU A 91 15.83 9.72 -39.22
N GLU A 92 14.76 10.28 -39.80
CA GLU A 92 14.68 10.59 -41.23
C GLU A 92 15.27 12.00 -41.48
N GLU A 93 16.18 12.03 -42.46
CA GLU A 93 16.48 13.03 -43.51
C GLU A 93 16.54 14.55 -43.21
N GLU A 94 17.68 15.15 -43.56
CA GLU A 94 17.94 16.00 -44.76
C GLU A 94 19.31 16.71 -44.53
N GLY A 95 20.18 17.07 -45.45
CA GLY A 95 20.20 17.13 -46.91
C GLY A 95 21.26 18.17 -47.29
N THR A 96 22.26 17.83 -48.12
CA THR A 96 22.87 18.62 -49.23
C THR A 96 24.09 17.90 -49.79
#